data_AF-A0A069I5D5-F1
#
_entry.id   AF-A0A069I5D5-F1
#
_cell.length_a   1.000
_cell.length_b   1.000
_cell.length_c   1.000
_cell.angle_alpha   90.00
_cell.angle_beta   90.00
_cell.angle_gamma   90.00
#
_symmetry.space_group_name_H-M   'P 1'
#
loop_
_entity.id
_entity.type
_entity.pdbx_description
1 polymer ?
#
loop_
_entity_poly.entity_id
_entity_poly.type
_entity_poly.pdbx_seq_one_letter_code
_entity_poly.pdbx_strand_id
1 'polypeptide(L)'
;MIKPTVGRKVWYRPSESDQTGPVPMVATQGQPLDATVIAVWGDRCVNLLVTDTVGRNFPVLSCTLVQEGDEVPEGGRYAEWMPYQTAQKKVEAIQAMVFKGLSAPLDQDGETAIHVEVKA
;
A
#
# COMPACT_ATOMS: atom_id res chain seq x y z
N MET A 1 6.60 -8.64 3.12
CA MET A 1 5.48 -8.03 3.87
C MET A 1 5.95 -6.73 4.51
N ILE A 2 5.20 -5.64 4.37
CA ILE A 2 5.48 -4.35 4.98
C ILE A 2 4.65 -4.24 6.26
N LYS A 3 5.32 -4.00 7.40
CA LYS A 3 4.64 -3.82 8.69
C LYS A 3 3.98 -2.43 8.75
N PRO A 4 2.66 -2.33 9.04
CA PRO A 4 2.00 -1.05 9.18
C PRO A 4 2.45 -0.32 10.44
N THR A 5 2.53 1.00 10.36
CA THR A 5 2.76 1.88 11.51
C THR A 5 1.85 3.10 11.41
N VAL A 6 1.48 3.68 12.55
CA VAL A 6 0.67 4.91 12.61
C VAL A 6 1.40 6.05 11.89
N GLY A 7 0.64 6.88 11.18
CA GLY A 7 1.14 8.02 10.41
C GLY A 7 1.58 7.70 8.99
N ARG A 8 1.66 6.42 8.58
CA ARG A 8 1.96 6.08 7.19
C ARG A 8 0.77 6.32 6.28
N LYS A 9 1.06 6.77 5.07
CA LYS A 9 0.08 6.94 4.01
C LYS A 9 -0.10 5.64 3.23
N VAL A 10 -1.35 5.32 2.92
CA VAL A 10 -1.78 4.18 2.10
C VAL A 10 -2.81 4.65 1.09
N TRP A 11 -3.04 3.83 0.08
CA TRP A 11 -4.17 4.00 -0.82
C TRP A 11 -5.39 3.28 -0.25
N TYR A 12 -6.54 3.94 -0.27
CA TYR A 12 -7.81 3.35 0.10
C TYR A 12 -8.69 3.15 -1.13
N ARG A 13 -9.30 1.97 -1.22
CA ARG A 13 -10.18 1.56 -2.32
C ARG A 13 -11.60 1.43 -1.74
N PRO A 14 -12.48 2.41 -2.00
CA PRO A 14 -13.83 2.38 -1.47
C PRO A 14 -14.63 1.23 -2.07
N SER A 15 -15.48 0.62 -1.26
CA SER A 15 -16.51 -0.33 -1.74
C SER A 15 -17.65 0.41 -2.44
N GLU A 16 -18.59 -0.33 -3.03
CA GLU A 16 -19.85 0.24 -3.53
C GLU A 16 -20.67 0.87 -2.39
N SER A 17 -20.67 0.23 -1.20
CA SER A 17 -21.39 0.75 -0.03
C SER A 17 -20.84 2.08 0.48
N ASP A 18 -19.52 2.30 0.39
CA ASP A 18 -18.91 3.58 0.75
C ASP A 18 -19.31 4.70 -0.23
N GLN A 19 -19.67 4.35 -1.47
CA GLN A 19 -20.02 5.31 -2.53
C GLN A 19 -21.53 5.55 -2.68
N THR A 20 -22.37 4.67 -2.12
CA THR A 20 -23.84 4.75 -2.24
C THR A 20 -24.56 4.91 -0.89
N GLY A 21 -23.83 4.83 0.22
CA GLY A 21 -24.36 4.98 1.57
C GLY A 21 -24.93 6.36 1.90
N PRO A 22 -25.40 6.58 3.15
CA PRO A 22 -26.07 7.81 3.56
C PRO A 22 -25.17 9.05 3.48
N VAL A 23 -23.86 8.86 3.65
CA VAL A 23 -22.84 9.88 3.40
C VAL A 23 -21.84 9.28 2.41
N PRO A 24 -22.11 9.36 1.10
CA PRO A 24 -21.30 8.70 0.10
C PRO A 24 -19.94 9.38 0.01
N MET A 25 -18.85 8.62 -0.07
CA MET A 25 -17.52 9.11 -0.44
C MET A 25 -17.52 9.45 -1.93
N VAL A 26 -16.91 10.58 -2.31
CA VAL A 26 -16.72 10.90 -3.73
C VAL A 26 -15.39 10.30 -4.17
N ALA A 27 -15.43 9.42 -5.15
CA ALA A 27 -14.27 8.78 -5.74
C ALA A 27 -14.31 8.90 -7.26
N THR A 28 -13.13 8.99 -7.88
CA THR A 28 -12.97 8.93 -9.33
C THR A 28 -12.68 7.49 -9.72
N GLN A 29 -13.32 6.98 -10.78
CA GLN A 29 -13.14 5.60 -11.23
C GLN A 29 -11.65 5.29 -11.45
N GLY A 30 -11.18 4.20 -10.83
CA GLY A 30 -9.79 3.73 -10.93
C GLY A 30 -8.78 4.45 -10.04
N GLN A 31 -9.11 5.63 -9.50
CA GLN A 31 -8.22 6.39 -8.62
C GLN A 31 -8.46 6.00 -7.14
N PRO A 32 -7.43 5.53 -6.41
CA PRO A 32 -7.54 5.32 -4.97
C PRO A 32 -7.63 6.65 -4.21
N LEU A 33 -8.25 6.61 -3.04
CA LEU A 33 -8.31 7.73 -2.11
C LEU A 33 -7.05 7.79 -1.23
N ASP A 34 -6.66 9.00 -0.82
CA ASP A 34 -5.59 9.18 0.18
C ASP A 34 -6.08 8.69 1.54
N ALA A 35 -5.25 7.94 2.24
CA ALA A 35 -5.55 7.50 3.59
C ALA A 35 -4.32 7.51 4.49
N THR A 36 -4.52 7.86 5.75
CA THR A 36 -3.48 7.81 6.79
C THR A 36 -3.82 6.70 7.77
N VAL A 37 -2.85 5.84 8.10
CA VAL A 37 -2.99 4.86 9.17
C VAL A 37 -3.05 5.59 10.51
N ILE A 38 -4.18 5.49 11.21
CA ILE A 38 -4.41 6.14 12.51
C ILE A 38 -4.39 5.17 13.68
N ALA A 39 -4.59 3.87 13.44
CA ALA A 39 -4.37 2.81 14.43
C ALA A 39 -3.99 1.49 13.73
N VAL A 40 -3.26 0.62 14.44
CA VAL A 40 -2.82 -0.68 13.94
C VAL A 40 -3.31 -1.77 14.90
N TRP A 41 -4.04 -2.75 14.38
CA TRP A 41 -4.50 -3.92 15.13
C TRP A 41 -3.67 -5.18 14.82
N GLY A 42 -2.96 -5.17 13.69
CA GLY A 42 -2.07 -6.22 13.24
C GLY A 42 -1.52 -5.93 11.86
N ASP A 43 -0.85 -6.90 11.25
CA ASP A 43 -0.16 -6.69 9.97
C ASP A 43 -1.10 -6.46 8.76
N ARG A 44 -2.37 -6.87 8.90
CA ARG A 44 -3.41 -6.81 7.86
C ARG A 44 -4.64 -6.00 8.25
N CYS A 45 -4.70 -5.42 9.46
CA CYS A 45 -5.88 -4.72 9.97
C CYS A 45 -5.50 -3.39 10.59
N VAL A 46 -6.04 -2.30 10.04
CA VAL A 46 -5.73 -0.92 10.42
C VAL A 46 -6.99 -0.06 10.47
N ASN A 47 -6.98 0.99 11.28
CA ASN A 47 -7.94 2.08 11.13
C ASN A 47 -7.30 3.19 10.30
N LEU A 48 -8.12 3.82 9.45
CA LEU A 48 -7.70 4.84 8.50
C LEU A 48 -8.48 6.13 8.72
N LEU A 49 -7.81 7.25 8.47
CA LEU A 49 -8.46 8.51 8.13
C LEU A 49 -8.33 8.69 6.62
N VAL A 50 -9.44 8.55 5.90
CA VAL A 50 -9.52 8.62 4.44
C VAL A 50 -9.94 10.03 4.03
N THR A 51 -9.28 10.59 3.03
CA THR A 51 -9.68 11.85 2.37
C THR A 51 -10.24 11.51 1.00
N ASP A 52 -11.49 11.88 0.75
CA ASP A 52 -12.12 11.68 -0.56
C ASP A 52 -11.69 12.74 -1.59
N THR A 53 -12.15 12.64 -2.84
CA THR A 53 -11.69 13.55 -3.91
C THR A 53 -12.18 14.99 -3.78
N VAL A 54 -13.10 15.27 -2.85
CA VAL A 54 -13.58 16.63 -2.54
C VAL A 54 -13.05 17.14 -1.20
N GLY A 55 -12.12 16.42 -0.57
CA GLY A 55 -11.44 16.84 0.66
C GLY A 55 -12.20 16.51 1.95
N ARG A 56 -13.25 15.69 1.91
CA ARG A 56 -13.95 15.22 3.11
C ARG A 56 -13.20 14.08 3.76
N ASN A 57 -13.20 14.09 5.09
CA ASN A 57 -12.53 13.09 5.90
C ASN A 57 -13.50 12.04 6.41
N PHE A 58 -13.12 10.76 6.30
CA PHE A 58 -13.89 9.62 6.75
C PHE A 58 -13.04 8.71 7.63
N PRO A 59 -13.44 8.47 8.89
CA PRO A 59 -12.84 7.41 9.68
C PRO A 59 -13.32 6.06 9.14
N VAL A 60 -12.37 5.19 8.76
CA VAL A 60 -12.64 3.81 8.36
C VAL A 60 -12.00 2.89 9.38
N LEU A 61 -12.81 2.07 10.02
CA LEU A 61 -12.37 1.15 11.07
C LEU A 61 -12.13 -0.25 10.51
N SER A 62 -11.18 -0.97 11.09
CA SER A 62 -10.92 -2.38 10.79
C SER A 62 -10.77 -2.66 9.29
N CYS A 63 -10.06 -1.78 8.59
CA CYS A 63 -9.81 -1.91 7.16
C CYS A 63 -8.73 -2.97 6.90
N THR A 64 -9.02 -3.87 5.96
CA THR A 64 -8.05 -4.85 5.46
C THR A 64 -6.94 -4.14 4.69
N LEU A 65 -5.70 -4.31 5.13
CA LEU A 65 -4.50 -3.85 4.42
C LEU A 65 -3.96 -4.99 3.55
N VAL A 66 -4.39 -5.00 2.29
CA VAL A 66 -3.95 -5.93 1.26
C VAL A 66 -2.49 -5.64 0.88
N GLN A 67 -1.70 -6.69 0.74
CA GLN A 67 -0.32 -6.61 0.27
C GLN A 67 -0.07 -7.61 -0.86
N GLU A 68 1.13 -7.55 -1.44
CA GLU A 68 1.55 -8.46 -2.52
C GLU A 68 1.35 -9.94 -2.14
N GLY A 69 0.60 -10.67 -2.98
CA GLY A 69 0.24 -12.07 -2.78
C GLY A 69 -1.07 -12.33 -2.03
N ASP A 70 -1.69 -11.30 -1.44
CA ASP A 70 -3.00 -11.44 -0.80
C ASP A 70 -4.14 -11.35 -1.82
N GLU A 71 -5.25 -12.03 -1.53
CA GLU A 71 -6.50 -11.84 -2.28
C GLU A 71 -7.18 -10.53 -1.90
N VAL A 72 -7.69 -9.81 -2.90
CA VAL A 72 -8.50 -8.61 -2.67
C VAL A 72 -9.89 -9.04 -2.20
N PRO A 73 -10.43 -8.47 -1.11
CA PRO A 73 -11.77 -8.78 -0.65
C PRO A 73 -12.83 -8.50 -1.73
N GLU A 74 -13.62 -9.52 -2.10
CA GLU A 74 -14.65 -9.38 -3.13
C GLU A 74 -15.73 -8.37 -2.71
N GLY A 75 -15.94 -7.34 -3.54
CA GLY A 75 -16.91 -6.26 -3.28
C GLY A 75 -16.62 -5.40 -2.04
N GLY A 76 -15.55 -5.72 -1.30
CA GLY A 76 -15.18 -5.09 -0.05
C GLY A 76 -14.26 -3.88 -0.24
N ARG A 77 -14.28 -3.00 0.76
CA ARG A 77 -13.27 -1.94 0.88
C ARG A 77 -11.95 -2.53 1.34
N TYR A 78 -10.85 -1.93 0.90
CA TYR A 78 -9.53 -2.31 1.37
C TYR A 78 -8.54 -1.15 1.24
N ALA A 79 -7.38 -1.31 1.86
CA ALA A 79 -6.25 -0.44 1.65
C ALA A 79 -5.06 -1.23 1.10
N GLU A 80 -4.18 -0.53 0.39
CA GLU A 80 -2.95 -1.09 -0.16
C GLU A 80 -1.80 -0.10 -0.02
N TRP A 81 -0.58 -0.63 0.02
CA TRP A 81 0.61 0.21 0.01
C TRP A 81 0.76 0.90 -1.35
N MET A 82 1.19 2.16 -1.33
CA MET A 82 1.50 2.86 -2.57
C MET A 82 2.68 2.20 -3.30
N PRO A 83 2.72 2.22 -4.65
CA PRO A 83 3.74 1.53 -5.44
C PRO A 83 5.18 1.91 -5.08
N TYR A 84 5.43 3.17 -4.74
CA TYR A 84 6.78 3.58 -4.34
C TYR A 84 7.22 2.95 -3.01
N GLN A 85 6.28 2.69 -2.08
CA GLN A 85 6.60 2.08 -0.79
C GLN A 85 6.92 0.59 -0.93
N THR A 86 6.20 -0.11 -1.82
CA THR A 86 6.51 -1.50 -2.15
C THR A 86 7.83 -1.61 -2.91
N ALA A 87 8.09 -0.73 -3.88
CA ALA A 87 9.37 -0.65 -4.57
C ALA A 87 10.54 -0.38 -3.60
N GLN A 88 10.41 0.61 -2.70
CA GLN A 88 11.44 0.92 -1.70
C GLN A 88 11.74 -0.31 -0.83
N LYS A 89 10.71 -1.05 -0.40
CA LYS A 89 10.90 -2.26 0.42
C LYS A 89 11.56 -3.40 -0.34
N LYS A 90 11.32 -3.53 -1.65
CA LYS A 90 12.05 -4.49 -2.51
C LYS A 90 13.54 -4.12 -2.60
N VAL A 91 13.85 -2.84 -2.82
CA VAL A 91 15.24 -2.36 -2.86
C VAL A 91 15.96 -2.60 -1.53
N GLU A 92 15.35 -2.24 -0.40
CA GLU A 92 15.92 -2.48 0.93
C GLU A 92 16.18 -3.97 1.18
N ALA A 93 15.27 -4.85 0.76
CA ALA A 93 15.44 -6.30 0.91
C ALA A 93 16.62 -6.82 0.08
N ILE A 94 16.75 -6.37 -1.18
CA ILE A 94 17.87 -6.74 -2.06
C ILE A 94 19.19 -6.22 -1.50
N GLN A 95 19.25 -4.96 -1.07
CA GLN A 95 20.44 -4.37 -0.44
C GLN A 95 20.86 -5.16 0.82
N ALA A 96 19.90 -5.56 1.66
CA ALA A 96 20.17 -6.39 2.82
C ALA A 96 20.71 -7.79 2.46
N MET A 97 20.26 -8.39 1.35
CA MET A 97 20.79 -9.66 0.85
C MET A 97 22.24 -9.52 0.37
N VAL A 98 22.52 -8.50 -0.44
CA VAL A 98 23.86 -8.20 -0.97
C VAL A 98 24.83 -7.93 0.18
N PHE A 99 24.43 -7.13 1.18
CA PHE A 99 25.26 -6.84 2.35
C PHE A 99 25.62 -8.11 3.17
N LYS A 100 24.74 -9.12 3.16
CA LYS A 100 24.99 -10.42 3.81
C LYS A 100 25.81 -11.38 2.94
N GLY A 101 26.31 -10.95 1.79
CA GLY A 101 27.09 -11.77 0.87
C GLY A 101 26.25 -12.74 0.04
N LEU A 102 24.93 -12.58 -0.01
CA LEU A 102 24.08 -13.34 -0.94
C LEU A 102 24.02 -12.63 -2.29
N SER A 103 23.97 -13.40 -3.38
CA SER A 103 23.75 -12.86 -4.72
C SER A 103 22.33 -12.28 -4.84
N ALA A 104 22.22 -11.12 -5.48
CA ALA A 104 20.93 -10.53 -5.82
C ALA A 104 20.20 -11.43 -6.85
N PRO A 105 18.85 -11.43 -6.86
CA PRO A 105 18.10 -12.07 -7.93
C PRO A 105 18.45 -11.43 -9.28
N LEU A 106 18.71 -12.27 -10.27
CA LEU A 106 18.86 -11.85 -11.66
C LEU A 106 17.48 -11.74 -12.30
N ASP A 107 17.31 -10.80 -13.23
CA ASP A 107 16.14 -10.73 -14.08
C ASP A 107 16.19 -11.79 -15.21
N GLN A 108 15.21 -11.74 -16.11
CA GLN A 108 15.03 -12.70 -17.20
C GLN A 108 16.20 -12.68 -18.20
N ASP A 109 16.94 -11.56 -18.23
CA ASP A 109 18.06 -11.29 -19.13
C ASP A 109 19.42 -11.55 -18.46
N GLY A 110 19.42 -11.97 -17.19
CA GLY A 110 20.63 -12.28 -16.43
C GLY A 110 21.31 -11.06 -15.81
N GLU A 111 20.68 -9.88 -15.81
CA GLU A 111 21.17 -8.67 -15.17
C GLU A 111 20.68 -8.59 -13.72
N THR A 112 21.44 -7.89 -12.87
CA THR A 112 20.99 -7.64 -11.50
C THR A 112 19.76 -6.73 -11.53
N ALA A 113 18.68 -7.11 -10.84
CA ALA A 113 17.40 -6.38 -10.74
C ALA A 113 17.47 -4.95 -10.13
N ILE A 114 18.69 -4.44 -9.90
CA ILE A 114 19.00 -3.09 -9.43
C ILE A 114 20.01 -2.44 -10.39
N HIS A 115 19.54 -1.62 -11.32
CA HIS A 115 20.42 -0.65 -11.98
C HIS A 115 20.72 0.48 -10.99
N VAL A 116 21.86 0.39 -10.30
CA VAL A 116 22.44 1.52 -9.59
C VAL A 116 23.37 2.22 -10.56
N GLU A 117 22.91 3.32 -11.15
CA GLU A 117 23.79 4.22 -11.90
C GLU A 117 24.72 4.91 -10.89
N VAL A 118 25.96 4.44 -10.80
CA VAL A 118 27.01 5.12 -10.03
C VAL A 118 27.39 6.36 -10.83
N LYS A 119 26.81 7.52 -10.47
CA LYS A 119 27.31 8.80 -10.98
C LYS A 119 28.66 9.08 -10.33
N ALA A 120 29.70 9.08 -11.16
CA ALA A 120 31.06 9.51 -10.83
C ALA A 120 31.12 11.00 -10.46
#